data_AF-A0A7Y1UXM6-F1
#
_entry.id   AF-A0A7Y1UXM6-F1
#
_cell.length_a   1.000
_cell.length_b   1.000
_cell.length_c   1.000
_cell.angle_alpha   90.00
_cell.angle_beta   90.00
_cell.angle_gamma   90.00
#
_symmetry.space_group_name_H-M   'P 1'
#
loop_
_entity.id
_entity.type
_entity.pdbx_description
1 polymer ?
#
loop_
_entity_poly.entity_id
_entity_poly.type
_entity_poly.pdbx_seq_one_letter_code
_entity_poly.pdbx_strand_id
1 'polypeptide(L)' 'TEDIGSFLAGQIGIELTDRHWEVIRFMREDYIEQGTSPTLRRVSAVGGVPTKELFTLFPKKPAKKMAYVAGVPKPQGCV' A
#
# COMPACT_ATOMS: atom_id res chain seq x y z
N THR A 1 12.54 3.87 -5.09
CA THR A 1 13.35 4.25 -3.91
C THR A 1 12.44 4.78 -2.81
N GLU A 2 12.93 4.88 -1.58
CA GLU A 2 12.13 5.37 -0.45
C GLU A 2 11.79 6.87 -0.59
N ASP A 3 12.70 7.68 -1.15
CA ASP A 3 12.47 9.10 -1.43
C ASP A 3 11.25 9.35 -2.32
N ILE A 4 11.09 8.55 -3.38
CA ILE A 4 9.94 8.65 -4.30
C ILE A 4 8.65 8.27 -3.57
N GLY A 5 8.68 7.25 -2.70
CA GLY A 5 7.51 6.86 -1.91
C GLY A 5 7.07 8.00 -0.98
N SER A 6 8.00 8.59 -0.24
CA SER A 6 7.73 9.75 0.63
C SER A 6 7.18 10.94 -0.15
N PHE A 7 7.76 11.24 -1.31
CA PHE A 7 7.28 12.32 -2.18
C PHE A 7 5.84 12.08 -2.64
N LEU A 8 5.53 10.88 -3.16
CA LEU A 8 4.18 10.51 -3.61
C LEU A 8 3.17 10.52 -2.45
N ALA A 9 3.55 10.04 -1.27
CA ALA A 9 2.72 10.09 -0.08
C ALA A 9 2.38 11.54 0.33
N GLY A 10 3.37 12.44 0.27
CA GLY A 10 3.17 13.87 0.48
C GLY A 10 2.16 14.48 -0.49
N GLN A 11 2.17 14.09 -1.77
CA GLN A 11 1.20 14.57 -2.78
C GLN A 11 -0.25 14.17 -2.46
N ILE A 12 -0.46 13.08 -1.71
CA ILE A 12 -1.79 12.62 -1.28
C ILE A 12 -2.11 12.94 0.17
N GLY A 13 -1.28 13.77 0.82
CA GLY A 13 -1.45 14.22 2.20
C GLY A 13 -1.29 13.09 3.23
N ILE A 14 -0.36 12.17 3.00
CA ILE A 14 -0.03 11.08 3.92
C ILE A 14 1.42 11.24 4.36
N GLU A 15 1.64 11.20 5.67
CA GLU A 15 2.97 11.12 6.27
C GLU A 15 3.33 9.64 6.47
N LEU A 16 4.44 9.21 5.86
CA LEU A 16 4.88 7.82 5.96
C LEU A 16 5.62 7.59 7.27
N THR A 17 4.99 6.80 8.15
CA THR A 17 5.65 6.22 9.31
C THR A 17 6.24 4.85 8.97
N ASP A 18 7.03 4.27 9.88
CA ASP A 18 7.59 2.92 9.72
C ASP A 18 6.52 1.87 9.39
N ARG A 19 5.33 2.01 10.00
CA ARG A 19 4.22 1.11 9.76
C ARG A 19 3.65 1.23 8.34
N HIS A 20 3.70 2.42 7.74
CA HIS A 20 3.35 2.57 6.32
C HIS A 20 4.38 1.88 5.44
N TRP A 21 5.67 1.98 5.80
CA TRP A 21 6.76 1.35 5.07
C TRP A 21 6.68 -0.17 5.07
N GLU A 22 6.28 -0.79 6.18
CA GLU A 22 6.04 -2.25 6.23
C GLU A 22 5.00 -2.67 5.18
N VAL A 23 3.88 -1.96 5.09
CA VAL A 23 2.84 -2.22 4.09
C VAL A 23 3.35 -1.99 2.67
N ILE A 24 4.08 -0.90 2.44
CA ILE A 24 4.63 -0.55 1.12
C ILE A 24 5.65 -1.57 0.64
N ARG A 25 6.55 -2.02 1.52
CA ARG A 25 7.56 -3.04 1.22
C ARG A 25 6.89 -4.37 0.91
N PHE A 26 5.93 -4.79 1.73
CA PHE A 26 5.10 -5.96 1.45
C PHE A 26 4.43 -5.89 0.08
N MET A 27 3.84 -4.74 -0.28
CA MET A 27 3.19 -4.59 -1.59
C MET A 27 4.16 -4.68 -2.77
N ARG A 28 5.40 -4.21 -2.60
CA ARG A 28 6.44 -4.31 -3.63
C ARG A 28 6.92 -5.75 -3.80
N GLU A 29 7.17 -6.45 -2.70
CA GLU A 29 7.59 -7.85 -2.70
C GLU A 29 6.49 -8.75 -3.28
N ASP A 30 5.26 -8.63 -2.80
CA ASP A 30 4.12 -9.42 -3.28
C ASP A 30 3.83 -9.15 -4.77
N TYR A 31 4.04 -7.91 -5.24
CA TYR A 31 3.92 -7.59 -6.66
C TYR A 31 4.99 -8.27 -7.51
N ILE A 32 6.23 -8.36 -7.03
CA ILE A 32 7.32 -9.06 -7.72
C ILE A 32 7.01 -10.57 -7.79
N GLU A 33 6.47 -11.14 -6.71
CA GLU A 33 6.16 -12.57 -6.64
C GLU A 33 4.91 -12.97 -7.44
N GLN A 34 3.85 -12.15 -7.41
CA GLN A 34 2.56 -12.48 -8.02
C GLN A 34 2.34 -11.84 -9.40
N GLY A 35 3.18 -10.87 -9.78
CA GLY A 35 3.02 -10.08 -11.00
C GLY A 35 1.80 -9.15 -10.99
N THR A 36 1.04 -9.11 -9.91
CA THR A 36 -0.21 -8.34 -9.77
C THR A 36 -0.27 -7.65 -8.42
N SER A 37 -0.90 -6.48 -8.38
CA SER A 37 -0.92 -5.69 -7.14
C SER A 37 -1.86 -6.29 -6.12
N PRO A 38 -1.42 -6.45 -4.85
CA PRO A 38 -2.23 -7.09 -3.83
C PRO A 38 -3.52 -6.32 -3.56
N THR A 39 -4.59 -7.07 -3.33
CA THR A 39 -5.86 -6.51 -2.85
C THR A 39 -5.76 -6.17 -1.37
N LEU A 40 -6.68 -5.31 -0.88
CA LEU A 40 -6.76 -4.98 0.55
C LEU A 40 -6.85 -6.23 1.44
N ARG A 41 -7.59 -7.24 0.99
CA ARG A 41 -7.75 -8.52 1.69
C ARG A 41 -6.45 -9.31 1.75
N ARG A 42 -5.64 -9.30 0.67
CA ARG A 42 -4.34 -9.97 0.62
C ARG A 42 -3.33 -9.28 1.55
N VAL A 43 -3.26 -7.95 1.52
CA VAL A 43 -2.43 -7.18 2.46
C VAL A 43 -2.81 -7.51 3.91
N SER A 44 -4.10 -7.64 4.21
CA SER A 44 -4.54 -7.99 5.56
C SER A 44 -4.30 -9.46 5.95
N ALA A 45 -4.47 -10.40 5.02
CA ALA A 45 -4.34 -11.82 5.31
C ALA A 45 -2.88 -12.30 5.30
N VAL A 46 -2.07 -11.79 4.37
CA VAL A 46 -0.68 -12.22 4.14
C VAL A 46 0.30 -11.24 4.78
N GLY A 47 0.07 -9.94 4.61
CA GLY A 47 0.91 -8.90 5.22
C GLY A 47 0.68 -8.72 6.72
N GLY A 48 -0.31 -9.42 7.31
CA GLY A 48 -0.56 -9.40 8.75
C GLY A 48 -1.04 -8.05 9.30
N VAL A 49 -1.43 -7.11 8.43
CA VAL A 49 -1.91 -5.77 8.83
C VAL A 49 -3.44 -5.75 8.80
N PRO A 50 -4.13 -5.66 9.95
CA PRO A 50 -5.58 -5.67 9.99
C PRO A 50 -6.19 -4.59 9.07
N THR A 51 -7.28 -4.93 8.38
CA THR A 51 -7.99 -3.97 7.51
C THR A 51 -8.28 -2.63 8.20
N LYS A 52 -8.68 -2.65 9.48
CA LYS A 52 -8.91 -1.42 10.26
C LYS A 52 -7.66 -0.54 10.34
N GLU A 53 -6.50 -1.15 10.55
CA GLU A 53 -5.22 -0.45 10.59
C GLU A 53 -4.88 0.14 9.22
N LEU A 54 -5.11 -0.60 8.13
CA LEU A 54 -4.91 -0.08 6.77
C LEU A 54 -5.76 1.17 6.48
N PHE A 55 -6.98 1.24 7.02
CA PHE A 55 -7.82 2.45 6.91
C PHE A 55 -7.33 3.62 7.76
N THR A 56 -6.66 3.34 8.89
CA THR A 56 -6.02 4.37 9.72
C THR A 56 -4.78 4.92 9.03
N LEU A 57 -3.92 4.05 8.49
CA LEU A 57 -2.69 4.42 7.78
C LEU A 57 -3.01 5.12 6.45
N PHE A 58 -3.92 4.55 5.66
CA PHE A 58 -4.27 5.05 4.33
C PHE A 58 -5.77 5.41 4.24
N PRO A 59 -6.18 6.59 4.74
CA PRO A 59 -7.59 6.93 4.87
C PRO A 59 -8.33 7.05 3.53
N LYS A 60 -9.64 6.77 3.56
CA LYS A 60 -10.60 6.76 2.44
C LYS A 60 -10.44 5.58 1.46
N LYS A 61 -9.36 5.56 0.68
CA LYS A 61 -9.13 4.57 -0.38
C LYS A 61 -7.77 3.88 -0.19
N PRO A 62 -7.63 3.02 0.85
CA PRO A 62 -6.34 2.45 1.23
C PRO A 62 -5.68 1.70 0.07
N ALA A 63 -6.41 0.79 -0.59
CA ALA A 63 -5.85 0.00 -1.70
C ALA A 63 -5.25 0.87 -2.82
N LYS A 64 -5.93 1.96 -3.21
CA LYS A 64 -5.43 2.87 -4.24
C LYS A 64 -4.22 3.68 -3.77
N LYS A 65 -4.28 4.18 -2.54
CA LYS A 65 -3.22 5.01 -1.95
C LYS A 65 -1.93 4.21 -1.71
N MET A 66 -2.06 3.00 -1.16
CA MET A 66 -0.92 2.12 -0.95
C MET A 66 -0.27 1.73 -2.29
N ALA A 67 -1.08 1.37 -3.30
CA ALA A 67 -0.56 1.05 -4.63
C ALA A 67 0.18 2.25 -5.28
N TYR A 68 -0.39 3.44 -5.15
CA TYR A 68 0.21 4.68 -5.64
C TYR A 68 1.57 4.96 -4.99
N VAL A 69 1.66 4.88 -3.66
CA VAL A 69 2.92 5.10 -2.93
C VAL A 69 3.93 3.98 -3.15
N ALA A 70 3.47 2.73 -3.25
CA ALA A 70 4.32 1.58 -3.52
C ALA A 70 4.90 1.57 -4.93
N GLY A 71 4.32 2.33 -5.86
CA GLY A 71 4.75 2.36 -7.27
C GLY A 71 4.30 1.13 -8.06
N VAL A 72 3.24 0.46 -7.61
CA VAL A 72 2.68 -0.73 -8.25
C VAL A 72 1.38 -0.36 -8.98
N PRO A 73 0.95 -1.12 -10.01
CA PRO A 73 -0.30 -0.85 -10.71
C PRO A 73 -1.52 -0.88 -9.78
N LYS A 74 -2.66 -0.35 -10.26
CA LYS A 74 -3.90 -0.40 -9.49
C LYS A 74 -4.32 -1.87 -9.31
N PRO A 75 -4.62 -2.35 -8.10
CA PRO A 75 -5.15 -3.69 -7.90
C PRO A 75 -6.46 -3.89 -8.67
N GLN A 76 -6.55 -5.00 -9.38
CA GLN A 76 -7.76 -5.40 -10.11
C GLN A 76 -8.85 -5.79 -9.09
N GLY A 77 -10.08 -5.34 -9.33
CA GLY A 77 -11.23 -5.63 -8.45
C GLY A 77 -11.56 -4.58 -7.39
N CYS A 78 -10.83 -3.45 -7.31
CA CYS A 78 -11.33 -2.27 -6.60
C CYS A 78 -12.37 -1.54 -7.47
N VAL A 79 -13.63 -1.97 -7.33
CA VAL A 79 -14.84 -1.26 -7.79
C VAL A 79 -15.13 -0.09 -6.86
#